data_AF-A0A933RGQ8-F1
#
_entry.id   AF-A0A933RGQ8-F1
#
_cell.length_a   1.000
_cell.length_b   1.000
_cell.length_c   1.000
_cell.angle_alpha   90.00
_cell.angle_beta   90.00
_cell.angle_gamma   90.00
#
_symmetry.space_group_name_H-M   'P 1'
#
loop_
_entity.id
_entity.type
_entity.pdbx_description
1 polymer ?
#
loop_
_entity_poly.entity_id
_entity_poly.type
_entity_poly.pdbx_seq_one_letter_code
_entity_poly.pdbx_strand_id
1 'polypeptide(L)'
;MSAAVVGVPRPREVLARVDELLGRPVAMRALSLLRILAGPIVLLHLRPFLADAWDGRIYRDAFWEPYAAWYPDLPRGAYTALLTAGAVTAVAMSLGILTRPATAATFAIVTYNLFLSTTHFHNNRAYLVIVLAVLAVAPTGRELSLDAWLRRRRGRPPLDPRAPGWPLWVLRFECSAIYAASGMSKTGSAARSRGCGSSTPARTWRRARCRAGWSRSSPTATSTPWPRRPSS
;
A
#
# COMPACT_ATOMS: atom_id res chain seq x y z
N MET A 1 -14.79 27.09 -42.83
CA MET A 1 -14.31 26.42 -41.60
C MET A 1 -14.07 24.97 -41.93
N SER A 2 -12.82 24.55 -42.09
CA SER A 2 -12.47 23.18 -42.48
C SER A 2 -12.51 22.28 -41.24
N ALA A 3 -13.41 21.31 -41.22
CA ALA A 3 -13.48 20.31 -40.16
C ALA A 3 -12.25 19.41 -40.28
N ALA A 4 -11.31 19.54 -39.33
CA ALA A 4 -10.20 18.62 -39.21
C ALA A 4 -10.78 17.23 -38.88
N VAL A 5 -10.81 16.34 -39.88
CA VAL A 5 -11.06 14.92 -39.68
C VAL A 5 -9.92 14.39 -38.83
N VAL A 6 -10.18 14.18 -37.53
CA VAL A 6 -9.26 13.48 -36.64
C VAL A 6 -9.26 12.02 -37.09
N GLY A 7 -8.35 11.69 -38.00
CA GLY A 7 -8.10 10.31 -38.40
C GLY A 7 -7.70 9.50 -37.18
N VAL A 8 -8.31 8.32 -37.01
CA VAL A 8 -7.91 7.38 -35.94
C VAL A 8 -6.45 7.01 -36.21
N PRO A 9 -5.51 7.33 -35.31
CA PRO A 9 -4.10 7.05 -35.53
C PRO A 9 -3.89 5.55 -35.67
N ARG A 10 -3.03 5.16 -36.61
CA ARG A 10 -2.76 3.73 -36.84
C ARG A 10 -2.08 3.15 -35.60
N PRO A 11 -2.29 1.86 -35.26
CA PRO A 11 -1.70 1.26 -34.06
C PRO A 11 -0.16 1.39 -34.00
N ARG A 12 0.52 1.39 -35.16
CA ARG A 12 1.97 1.64 -35.23
C ARG A 12 2.38 3.07 -34.85
N GLU A 13 1.57 4.07 -35.21
CA GLU A 13 1.82 5.47 -34.86
C GLU A 13 1.60 5.71 -33.36
N VAL A 14 0.58 5.08 -32.78
CA VAL A 14 0.35 5.09 -31.34
C VAL A 14 1.51 4.43 -30.59
N LEU A 15 1.97 3.26 -31.04
CA LEU A 15 3.12 2.57 -30.43
C LEU A 15 4.40 3.40 -30.52
N ALA A 16 4.68 4.04 -31.66
CA ALA A 16 5.83 4.91 -31.83
C ALA A 16 5.76 6.14 -30.89
N ARG A 17 4.57 6.73 -30.74
CA ARG A 17 4.34 7.86 -29.82
C ARG A 17 4.54 7.45 -28.36
N VAL A 18 4.06 6.27 -27.98
CA VAL A 18 4.22 5.71 -26.64
C VAL A 18 5.69 5.42 -26.37
N ASP A 19 6.41 4.82 -27.32
CA ASP A 19 7.84 4.53 -27.18
C ASP A 19 8.67 5.81 -27.02
N GLU A 20 8.38 6.84 -27.83
CA GLU A 20 9.00 8.16 -27.70
C GLU A 20 8.76 8.78 -26.31
N LEU A 21 7.53 8.70 -25.80
CA LEU A 21 7.15 9.24 -24.49
C LEU A 21 7.79 8.47 -23.32
N LEU A 22 7.89 7.14 -23.43
CA LEU A 22 8.49 6.27 -22.42
C LEU A 22 10.02 6.34 -22.43
N GLY A 23 10.61 6.48 -23.62
CA GLY A 23 12.05 6.58 -23.85
C GLY A 23 12.65 7.95 -23.56
N ARG A 24 11.80 9.00 -23.45
CA ARG A 24 12.27 10.37 -23.19
C ARG A 24 13.14 10.41 -21.93
N PRO A 25 14.38 10.94 -22.02
CA PRO A 25 15.28 11.00 -20.87
C PRO A 25 14.75 11.98 -19.82
N VAL A 26 14.58 11.51 -18.59
CA VAL A 26 14.13 12.33 -17.44
C VAL A 26 15.17 12.28 -16.32
N ALA A 27 15.26 13.35 -15.52
CA ALA A 27 16.11 13.40 -14.35
C ALA A 27 15.63 12.40 -13.28
N MET A 28 16.56 11.63 -12.72
CA MET A 28 16.25 10.52 -11.79
C MET A 28 16.14 10.96 -10.32
N ARG A 29 16.21 12.26 -10.04
CA ARG A 29 16.07 12.86 -8.70
C ARG A 29 14.76 12.44 -8.03
N ALA A 30 13.64 12.51 -8.75
CA ALA A 30 12.33 12.16 -8.19
C ALA A 30 12.26 10.69 -7.75
N LEU A 31 12.78 9.76 -8.55
CA LEU A 31 12.83 8.33 -8.17
C LEU A 31 13.80 8.08 -7.02
N SER A 32 14.90 8.83 -6.96
CA SER A 32 15.87 8.72 -5.88
C SER A 32 15.28 9.22 -4.55
N LEU A 33 14.52 10.32 -4.57
CA LEU A 33 13.76 10.80 -3.42
C LEU A 33 12.68 9.80 -3.01
N LEU A 34 11.94 9.26 -4.00
CA LEU A 34 10.94 8.24 -3.75
C LEU A 34 11.55 7.02 -3.05
N ARG A 35 12.73 6.54 -3.48
CA ARG A 35 13.48 5.47 -2.82
C ARG A 35 13.81 5.82 -1.37
N ILE A 36 14.35 7.01 -1.13
CA ILE A 36 14.75 7.47 0.22
C ILE A 36 13.54 7.48 1.16
N LEU A 37 12.38 7.94 0.68
CA LEU A 37 11.12 7.99 1.43
C LEU A 37 10.46 6.61 1.57
N ALA A 38 10.57 5.75 0.56
CA ALA A 38 9.96 4.43 0.57
C ALA A 38 10.56 3.52 1.66
N GLY A 39 11.87 3.61 1.95
CA GLY A 39 12.47 2.77 2.98
C GLY A 39 11.92 3.01 4.39
N PRO A 40 11.82 4.25 4.93
CA PRO A 40 11.12 4.52 6.17
C PRO A 40 9.66 4.04 6.16
N ILE A 41 8.95 4.19 5.04
CA ILE A 41 7.57 3.71 4.92
C ILE A 41 7.53 2.18 5.04
N VAL A 42 8.46 1.46 4.42
CA VAL A 42 8.60 0.00 4.56
C VAL A 42 8.89 -0.37 6.02
N LEU A 43 9.80 0.35 6.69
CA LEU A 43 10.11 0.11 8.11
C LEU A 43 8.89 0.32 9.00
N LEU A 44 8.10 1.37 8.78
CA LEU A 44 6.85 1.60 9.50
C LEU A 44 5.83 0.47 9.27
N HIS A 45 5.77 -0.08 8.05
CA HIS A 45 4.91 -1.21 7.73
C HIS A 45 5.38 -2.54 8.33
N LEU A 46 6.70 -2.76 8.42
CA LEU A 46 7.29 -3.96 8.99
C LEU A 46 7.36 -3.92 10.53
N ARG A 47 7.44 -2.73 11.14
CA ARG A 47 7.53 -2.53 12.59
C ARG A 47 6.53 -3.36 13.42
N PRO A 48 5.21 -3.38 13.14
CA PRO A 48 4.27 -4.17 13.93
C PRO A 48 4.59 -5.67 13.86
N PHE A 49 4.90 -6.18 12.66
CA PHE A 49 5.26 -7.59 12.47
C PHE A 49 6.57 -7.97 13.14
N LEU A 50 7.55 -7.07 13.10
CA LEU A 50 8.85 -7.30 13.71
C LEU A 50 8.77 -7.26 15.24
N ALA A 51 7.98 -6.34 15.80
CA ALA A 51 7.72 -6.28 17.23
C ALA A 51 7.02 -7.56 17.72
N ASP A 52 5.98 -8.01 17.02
CA ASP A 52 5.30 -9.26 17.33
C ASP A 52 6.25 -10.47 17.19
N ALA A 53 7.04 -10.54 16.11
CA ALA A 53 7.99 -11.62 15.89
C ALA A 53 9.10 -11.70 16.95
N TRP A 54 9.54 -10.56 17.49
CA TRP A 54 10.49 -10.48 18.61
C TRP A 54 9.85 -10.84 19.95
N ASP A 55 8.57 -10.51 20.15
CA ASP A 55 7.79 -10.94 21.33
C ASP A 55 7.40 -12.43 21.28
N GLY A 56 7.85 -13.16 20.26
CA GLY A 56 7.48 -14.56 20.09
C GLY A 56 6.00 -14.73 19.72
N ARG A 57 5.41 -13.76 19.01
CA ARG A 57 4.12 -13.89 18.31
C ARG A 57 4.37 -13.95 16.80
N ILE A 58 3.86 -14.99 16.14
CA ILE A 58 3.91 -15.11 14.67
C ILE A 58 2.52 -14.92 14.07
N TYR A 59 2.46 -14.78 12.75
CA TYR A 59 1.21 -14.70 12.00
C TYR A 59 0.23 -15.84 12.33
N ARG A 60 0.74 -17.01 12.74
CA ARG A 60 -0.06 -18.18 13.15
C ARG A 60 -0.74 -18.05 14.52
N ASP A 61 -0.27 -17.13 15.37
CA ASP A 61 -0.82 -16.91 16.72
C ASP A 61 -2.07 -16.00 16.66
N ALA A 62 -2.39 -15.46 15.48
CA ALA A 62 -3.60 -14.72 15.17
C ALA A 62 -4.37 -15.41 14.03
N PHE A 63 -5.58 -14.92 13.74
CA PHE A 63 -6.35 -15.40 12.59
C PHE A 63 -5.60 -15.09 11.29
N TRP A 64 -5.13 -16.14 10.60
CA TRP A 64 -4.44 -16.03 9.32
C TRP A 64 -5.03 -17.01 8.31
N GLU A 65 -5.25 -16.52 7.10
CA GLU A 65 -5.68 -17.31 5.96
C GLU A 65 -4.62 -17.13 4.86
N PRO A 66 -3.90 -18.19 4.44
CA PRO A 66 -2.91 -18.08 3.38
C PRO A 66 -3.56 -17.62 2.07
N TYR A 67 -2.84 -16.80 1.29
CA TYR A 67 -3.32 -16.43 -0.05
C TYR A 67 -3.38 -17.64 -0.99
N ALA A 68 -2.50 -18.63 -0.79
CA ALA A 68 -2.51 -19.88 -1.52
C ALA A 68 -2.06 -21.04 -0.62
N ALA A 69 -2.71 -22.20 -0.76
CA ALA A 69 -2.45 -23.38 0.07
C ALA A 69 -1.04 -23.98 -0.08
N TRP A 70 -0.32 -23.65 -1.16
CA TRP A 70 1.05 -24.14 -1.43
C TRP A 70 2.13 -23.24 -0.83
N TYR A 71 1.77 -22.18 -0.11
CA TYR A 71 2.75 -21.25 0.43
C TYR A 71 3.54 -21.89 1.58
N PRO A 72 4.88 -21.83 1.56
CA PRO A 72 5.69 -22.49 2.57
C PRO A 72 5.52 -21.81 3.93
N ASP A 73 5.13 -22.61 4.92
CA ASP A 73 5.10 -22.18 6.32
C ASP A 73 6.53 -22.03 6.84
N LEU A 74 6.89 -20.81 7.23
CA LEU A 74 8.21 -20.55 7.78
C LEU A 74 8.22 -20.82 9.29
N PRO A 75 9.22 -21.57 9.80
CA PRO A 75 9.40 -21.70 11.24
C PRO A 75 9.69 -20.34 11.85
N ARG A 76 9.32 -20.16 13.12
CA ARG A 76 9.39 -18.89 13.86
C ARG A 76 10.71 -18.14 13.66
N GLY A 77 11.84 -18.82 13.83
CA GLY A 77 13.17 -18.22 13.65
C GLY A 77 13.46 -17.74 12.23
N ALA A 78 13.00 -18.48 11.21
CA ALA A 78 13.17 -18.10 9.81
C ALA A 78 12.32 -16.88 9.45
N TYR A 79 11.09 -16.80 9.97
CA TYR A 79 10.23 -15.63 9.76
C TYR A 79 10.81 -14.37 10.41
N THR A 80 11.29 -14.45 11.66
CA THR A 80 11.95 -13.33 12.32
C THR A 80 13.21 -12.90 11.57
N ALA A 81 14.03 -13.86 11.10
CA ALA A 81 15.22 -13.57 10.28
C ALA A 81 14.86 -12.89 8.94
N LEU A 82 13.75 -13.30 8.31
CA LEU A 82 13.27 -12.68 7.08
C LEU A 82 12.83 -11.22 7.31
N LEU A 83 12.11 -10.96 8.40
CA LEU A 83 11.66 -9.61 8.76
C LEU A 83 12.84 -8.69 9.15
N THR A 84 13.80 -9.19 9.93
CA THR A 84 15.02 -8.42 10.27
C THR A 84 15.85 -8.14 9.02
N ALA A 85 16.02 -9.11 8.12
CA ALA A 85 16.65 -8.91 6.83
C ALA A 85 15.92 -7.83 6.02
N GLY A 86 14.58 -7.84 6.00
CA GLY A 86 13.76 -6.83 5.33
C GLY A 86 13.98 -5.42 5.87
N ALA A 87 14.10 -5.28 7.20
CA ALA A 87 14.42 -4.00 7.81
C ALA A 87 15.83 -3.51 7.44
N VAL A 88 16.83 -4.41 7.48
CA VAL A 88 18.21 -4.08 7.09
C VAL A 88 18.29 -3.68 5.62
N THR A 89 17.65 -4.44 4.73
CA THR A 89 17.65 -4.12 3.29
C THR A 89 16.89 -2.83 2.99
N ALA A 90 15.82 -2.51 3.74
CA ALA A 90 15.09 -1.25 3.60
C ALA A 90 15.97 -0.05 4.01
N VAL A 91 16.74 -0.16 5.09
CA VAL A 91 17.71 0.86 5.50
C VAL A 91 18.82 1.01 4.44
N ALA A 92 19.40 -0.10 3.99
CA ALA A 92 20.42 -0.10 2.94
C ALA A 92 19.89 0.53 1.64
N MET A 93 18.65 0.20 1.27
CA MET A 93 17.94 0.78 0.14
C MET A 93 17.77 2.29 0.30
N SER A 94 17.39 2.81 1.47
CA SER A 94 17.26 4.26 1.72
C SER A 94 18.59 4.99 1.65
N LEU A 95 19.64 4.42 2.25
CA LEU A 95 21.00 4.97 2.19
C LEU A 95 21.60 4.88 0.78
N GLY A 96 21.06 3.99 -0.05
CA GLY A 96 21.52 3.75 -1.40
C GLY A 96 22.84 2.97 -1.46
N ILE A 97 22.96 1.98 -0.58
CA ILE A 97 24.04 0.99 -0.56
C ILE A 97 23.57 -0.21 -1.36
N LEU A 98 24.35 -0.65 -2.35
CA LEU A 98 24.00 -1.76 -3.23
C LEU A 98 22.55 -1.61 -3.76
N THR A 99 22.23 -0.44 -4.34
CA THR A 99 20.83 0.01 -4.54
C THR A 99 19.95 -1.01 -5.26
N ARG A 100 20.47 -1.71 -6.27
CA ARG A 100 19.71 -2.70 -7.05
C ARG A 100 19.36 -3.94 -6.21
N PRO A 101 20.33 -4.70 -5.68
CA PRO A 101 20.01 -5.88 -4.88
C PRO A 101 19.30 -5.51 -3.58
N ALA A 102 19.59 -4.36 -2.95
CA ALA A 102 18.87 -3.90 -1.75
C ALA A 102 17.39 -3.63 -2.03
N THR A 103 17.07 -2.97 -3.15
CA THR A 103 15.67 -2.71 -3.54
C THR A 103 14.97 -4.01 -3.94
N ALA A 104 15.65 -4.89 -4.70
CA ALA A 104 15.09 -6.18 -5.10
C ALA A 104 14.82 -7.10 -3.89
N ALA A 105 15.72 -7.15 -2.92
CA ALA A 105 15.54 -7.90 -1.68
C ALA A 105 14.39 -7.33 -0.84
N THR A 106 14.33 -5.99 -0.69
CA THR A 106 13.23 -5.32 0.01
C THR A 106 11.89 -5.60 -0.66
N PHE A 107 11.82 -5.51 -1.99
CA PHE A 107 10.64 -5.87 -2.78
C PHE A 107 10.23 -7.33 -2.53
N ALA A 108 11.16 -8.28 -2.63
CA ALA A 108 10.86 -9.69 -2.44
C ALA A 108 10.32 -9.99 -1.02
N ILE A 109 10.95 -9.42 0.02
CA ILE A 109 10.55 -9.65 1.42
C ILE A 109 9.18 -9.02 1.72
N VAL A 110 8.95 -7.78 1.29
CA VAL A 110 7.67 -7.09 1.51
C VAL A 110 6.55 -7.79 0.72
N THR A 111 6.82 -8.22 -0.50
CA THR A 111 5.89 -9.01 -1.33
C THR A 111 5.56 -10.33 -0.66
N TYR A 112 6.57 -11.06 -0.19
CA TYR A 112 6.39 -12.30 0.57
C TYR A 112 5.45 -12.07 1.77
N ASN A 113 5.74 -11.05 2.58
CA ASN A 113 4.92 -10.74 3.75
C ASN A 113 3.48 -10.29 3.41
N LEU A 114 3.27 -9.65 2.26
CA LEU A 114 1.95 -9.27 1.76
C LEU A 114 1.13 -10.50 1.34
N PHE A 115 1.74 -11.44 0.63
CA PHE A 115 1.08 -12.67 0.16
C PHE A 115 0.95 -13.75 1.23
N LEU A 116 1.66 -13.60 2.36
CA LEU A 116 1.58 -14.53 3.48
C LEU A 116 0.14 -14.68 4.01
N SER A 117 -0.66 -13.60 4.02
CA SER A 117 -2.08 -13.73 4.39
C SER A 117 -2.98 -12.76 3.64
N THR A 118 -4.18 -13.22 3.30
CA THR A 118 -5.25 -12.39 2.75
C THR A 118 -5.62 -11.22 3.68
N THR A 119 -5.47 -11.40 5.00
CA THR A 119 -5.70 -10.34 5.99
C THR A 119 -4.66 -9.23 5.91
N HIS A 120 -3.47 -9.50 5.39
CA HIS A 120 -2.43 -8.48 5.16
C HIS A 120 -2.65 -7.69 3.86
N PHE A 121 -3.58 -8.11 3.01
CA PHE A 121 -3.86 -7.49 1.71
C PHE A 121 -4.64 -6.18 1.86
N HIS A 122 -3.93 -5.10 2.17
CA HIS A 122 -4.48 -3.75 2.21
C HIS A 122 -4.03 -2.95 0.99
N ASN A 123 -4.92 -2.12 0.44
CA ASN A 123 -4.64 -1.32 -0.77
C ASN A 123 -3.37 -0.45 -0.64
N ASN A 124 -3.08 0.08 0.55
CA ASN A 124 -1.87 0.87 0.82
C ASN A 124 -0.58 0.03 0.74
N ARG A 125 -0.63 -1.24 1.17
CA ARG A 125 0.51 -2.16 1.10
C ARG A 125 0.71 -2.70 -0.31
N ALA A 126 -0.38 -2.99 -1.03
CA ALA A 126 -0.33 -3.38 -2.43
C ALA A 126 0.32 -2.27 -3.29
N TYR A 127 -0.07 -1.01 -3.06
CA TYR A 127 0.57 0.16 -3.68
C TYR A 127 2.08 0.21 -3.38
N LEU A 128 2.46 0.04 -2.11
CA LEU A 128 3.87 0.03 -1.72
C LEU A 128 4.68 -1.06 -2.47
N VAL A 129 4.11 -2.24 -2.67
CA VAL A 129 4.76 -3.34 -3.41
C VAL A 129 4.98 -2.98 -4.88
N ILE A 130 4.00 -2.37 -5.55
CA ILE A 130 4.14 -1.94 -6.95
C ILE A 130 5.21 -0.84 -7.06
N VAL A 131 5.20 0.14 -6.15
CA VAL A 131 6.25 1.17 -6.09
C VAL A 131 7.64 0.54 -5.92
N LEU A 132 7.77 -0.45 -5.03
CA LEU A 132 9.03 -1.18 -4.84
C LEU A 132 9.43 -1.99 -6.09
N ALA A 133 8.48 -2.59 -6.80
CA ALA A 133 8.74 -3.29 -8.06
C ALA A 133 9.32 -2.33 -9.11
N VAL A 134 8.69 -1.16 -9.26
CA VAL A 134 9.17 -0.11 -10.18
C VAL A 134 10.56 0.35 -9.77
N LEU A 135 10.82 0.58 -8.48
CA LEU A 135 12.13 0.99 -7.97
C LEU A 135 13.21 -0.09 -8.16
N ALA A 136 12.84 -1.38 -8.09
CA ALA A 136 13.77 -2.50 -8.26
C ALA A 136 14.25 -2.63 -9.71
N VAL A 137 13.36 -2.37 -10.68
CA VAL A 137 13.67 -2.40 -12.11
C VAL A 137 14.29 -1.08 -12.58
N ALA A 138 13.86 0.05 -12.02
CA ALA A 138 14.35 1.36 -12.40
C ALA A 138 15.83 1.58 -11.98
N PRO A 139 16.62 2.28 -12.80
CA PRO A 139 18.02 2.60 -12.47
C PRO A 139 18.11 3.75 -11.46
N THR A 140 17.63 3.53 -10.23
CA THR A 140 17.61 4.54 -9.14
C THR A 140 18.95 4.77 -8.46
N GLY A 141 19.95 3.92 -8.75
CA GLY A 141 21.30 4.02 -8.19
C GLY A 141 22.22 5.04 -8.86
N ARG A 142 21.74 5.76 -9.90
CA ARG A 142 22.55 6.72 -10.67
C ARG A 142 22.70 8.09 -9.98
N GLU A 143 21.75 8.48 -9.14
CA GLU A 143 21.75 9.74 -8.38
C GLU A 143 21.42 9.50 -6.89
N LEU A 144 21.99 10.33 -5.99
CA LEU A 144 21.74 10.32 -4.54
C LEU A 144 21.89 8.94 -3.86
N SER A 145 22.78 8.08 -4.36
CA SER A 145 23.15 6.79 -3.76
C SER A 145 24.55 6.87 -3.14
N LEU A 146 24.76 6.17 -2.02
CA LEU A 146 26.09 6.00 -1.45
C LEU A 146 27.03 5.30 -2.43
N ASP A 147 26.51 4.38 -3.26
CA ASP A 147 27.25 3.74 -4.34
C ASP A 147 27.80 4.76 -5.36
N ALA A 148 26.98 5.73 -5.79
CA ALA A 148 27.43 6.77 -6.72
C ALA A 148 28.45 7.71 -6.07
N TRP A 149 28.30 8.02 -4.79
CA TRP A 149 29.26 8.81 -4.02
C TRP A 149 30.61 8.09 -3.85
N LEU A 150 30.59 6.81 -3.44
CA LEU A 150 31.79 5.99 -3.29
C LEU A 150 32.50 5.82 -4.62
N ARG A 151 31.75 5.71 -5.71
CA ARG A 151 32.29 5.60 -7.06
C ARG A 151 32.98 6.90 -7.52
N ARG A 152 32.42 8.06 -7.19
CA ARG A 152 33.07 9.37 -7.40
C ARG A 152 34.35 9.49 -6.57
N ARG A 153 34.33 9.06 -5.31
CA ARG A 153 35.53 9.02 -4.45
C ARG A 153 36.64 8.12 -5.00
N ARG A 154 36.28 7.03 -5.68
CA ARG A 154 37.22 6.11 -6.35
C ARG A 154 37.67 6.58 -7.74
N GLY A 155 37.40 7.84 -8.13
CA GLY A 155 37.86 8.43 -9.39
C GLY A 155 37.19 7.88 -10.65
N ARG A 156 36.10 7.11 -10.53
CA ARG A 156 35.37 6.59 -11.70
C ARG A 156 34.44 7.67 -12.25
N PRO A 157 34.25 7.76 -13.59
CA PRO A 157 33.42 8.78 -14.20
C PRO A 157 31.98 8.72 -13.68
N PRO A 158 31.28 9.85 -13.49
CA PRO A 158 29.88 9.85 -13.07
C PRO A 158 28.97 9.18 -14.12
N LEU A 159 27.92 8.47 -13.67
CA LEU A 159 26.89 7.93 -14.58
C LEU A 159 26.04 9.09 -15.06
N ASP A 160 25.55 8.99 -16.29
CA ASP A 160 24.51 9.91 -16.77
C ASP A 160 23.31 9.89 -15.79
N PRO A 161 22.95 11.06 -15.21
CA PRO A 161 21.78 11.18 -14.33
C PRO A 161 20.44 11.01 -15.05
N ARG A 162 20.44 11.01 -16.39
CA ARG A 162 19.24 10.81 -17.21
C ARG A 162 19.04 9.33 -17.51
N ALA A 163 17.79 8.90 -17.41
CA ALA A 163 17.35 7.55 -17.80
C ALA A 163 15.92 7.63 -18.38
N PRO A 164 15.46 6.57 -19.06
CA PRO A 164 14.14 6.59 -19.68
C PRO A 164 13.03 6.83 -18.65
N GLY A 165 12.05 7.66 -19.03
CA GLY A 165 10.97 8.14 -18.17
C GLY A 165 9.85 7.14 -17.86
N TRP A 166 9.88 5.94 -18.44
CA TRP A 166 8.86 4.90 -18.22
C TRP A 166 8.52 4.63 -16.74
N PRO A 167 9.46 4.62 -15.76
CA PRO A 167 9.10 4.33 -14.37
C PRO A 167 8.15 5.40 -13.79
N LEU A 168 8.33 6.66 -14.18
CA LEU A 168 7.48 7.76 -13.72
C LEU A 168 6.08 7.67 -14.31
N TRP A 169 5.95 7.19 -15.55
CA TRP A 169 4.66 6.96 -16.18
C TRP A 169 3.89 5.82 -15.52
N VAL A 170 4.56 4.73 -15.15
CA VAL A 170 3.93 3.63 -14.40
C VAL A 170 3.41 4.13 -13.05
N LEU A 171 4.21 4.89 -12.30
CA LEU A 171 3.78 5.46 -11.01
C LEU A 171 2.61 6.44 -11.14
N ARG A 172 2.61 7.28 -12.20
CA ARG A 172 1.49 8.19 -12.48
C ARG A 172 0.22 7.43 -12.84
N PHE A 173 0.34 6.40 -13.67
CA PHE A 173 -0.77 5.53 -14.03
C PHE A 173 -1.34 4.85 -12.79
N GLU A 174 -0.47 4.30 -11.93
CA GLU A 174 -0.86 3.66 -10.69
C GLU A 174 -1.65 4.59 -9.76
N CYS A 175 -1.12 5.79 -9.47
CA CYS A 175 -1.84 6.80 -8.70
C CYS A 175 -3.18 7.15 -9.34
N SER A 176 -3.19 7.36 -10.66
CA SER A 176 -4.41 7.73 -11.40
C SER A 176 -5.46 6.62 -11.33
N ALA A 177 -5.06 5.36 -11.46
CA ALA A 177 -5.94 4.20 -11.37
C ALA A 177 -6.58 4.07 -9.98
N ILE A 178 -5.80 4.27 -8.91
CA ILE A 178 -6.30 4.20 -7.52
C ILE A 178 -7.31 5.31 -7.24
N TYR A 179 -6.98 6.54 -7.64
CA TYR A 179 -7.89 7.68 -7.47
C TYR A 179 -9.15 7.55 -8.35
N ALA A 180 -9.02 7.04 -9.58
CA ALA A 180 -10.15 6.76 -10.45
C ALA A 180 -11.08 5.70 -9.84
N ALA A 181 -10.53 4.57 -9.35
CA ALA A 181 -11.32 3.54 -8.67
C ALA A 181 -12.03 4.07 -7.43
N SER A 182 -11.36 4.91 -6.65
CA SER A 182 -11.92 5.57 -5.46
C SER A 182 -13.02 6.59 -5.81
N GLY A 183 -12.90 7.28 -6.95
CA GLY A 183 -13.93 8.17 -7.46
C GLY A 183 -15.15 7.41 -7.98
N MET A 184 -14.93 6.34 -8.74
CA MET A 184 -16.00 5.50 -9.30
C MET A 184 -16.85 4.83 -8.23
N SER A 185 -16.25 4.39 -7.12
CA SER A 185 -17.01 3.78 -6.02
C SER A 185 -17.97 4.78 -5.35
N LYS A 186 -17.61 6.07 -5.32
CA LYS A 186 -18.44 7.15 -4.78
C LYS A 186 -19.51 7.63 -5.76
N THR A 187 -19.22 7.69 -7.05
CA THR A 187 -20.20 8.13 -8.06
C THR A 187 -21.18 7.02 -8.45
N GLY A 188 -20.74 5.76 -8.49
CA GLY A 188 -21.60 4.60 -8.71
C GLY A 188 -22.59 4.34 -7.56
N SER A 189 -22.21 4.67 -6.32
CA SER A 189 -23.12 4.63 -5.17
C SER A 189 -24.13 5.80 -5.18
N ALA A 190 -23.74 6.97 -5.68
CA ALA A 190 -24.67 8.11 -5.89
C ALA A 190 -25.66 7.89 -7.05
N ALA A 191 -25.27 7.13 -8.09
CA ALA A 191 -26.17 6.73 -9.16
C ALA A 191 -27.16 5.64 -8.71
N ARG A 192 -26.70 4.67 -7.89
CA ARG A 192 -27.54 3.58 -7.36
C ARG A 192 -28.53 4.05 -6.29
N SER A 193 -28.26 5.16 -5.59
CA SER A 193 -29.20 5.76 -4.64
C SER A 193 -30.30 6.62 -5.27
N ARG A 194 -30.24 6.92 -6.58
CA ARG A 194 -31.26 7.69 -7.31
C ARG A 194 -32.29 6.83 -8.05
N GLY A 195 -32.10 5.50 -8.10
CA GLY A 195 -33.01 4.55 -8.76
C GLY A 195 -33.96 3.80 -7.84
N CYS A 196 -33.84 3.91 -6.51
CA CYS A 196 -34.74 3.25 -5.56
C CYS A 196 -35.70 4.26 -4.94
N GLY A 197 -36.55 4.81 -5.80
CA GLY A 197 -37.67 5.68 -5.48
C GLY A 197 -39.01 4.97 -5.60
N SER A 198 -39.14 3.71 -5.17
CA SER A 198 -40.41 3.09 -4.76
C SER A 198 -40.16 1.64 -4.31
N SER A 199 -40.68 1.28 -3.14
CA SER A 199 -40.81 -0.09 -2.60
C SER A 199 -39.55 -0.85 -2.13
N THR A 200 -39.02 -0.54 -0.94
CA THR A 200 -38.43 -1.58 -0.06
C THR A 200 -38.45 -1.15 1.43
N PRO A 201 -38.95 -1.98 2.38
CA PRO A 201 -39.16 -1.60 3.78
C PRO A 201 -37.87 -1.76 4.60
N ALA A 202 -36.87 -0.91 4.38
CA ALA A 202 -35.63 -0.90 5.17
C ALA A 202 -35.51 0.34 6.09
N ARG A 203 -36.63 0.99 6.43
CA ARG A 203 -36.70 2.13 7.38
C ARG A 203 -36.96 1.72 8.84
N THR A 204 -37.01 0.43 9.16
CA THR A 204 -37.31 -0.06 10.52
C THR A 204 -36.10 0.00 11.45
N TRP A 205 -34.89 -0.25 10.97
CA TRP A 205 -33.71 -0.33 11.84
C TRP A 205 -33.10 1.02 12.27
N ARG A 206 -33.34 2.11 11.52
CA ARG A 206 -32.87 3.45 11.90
C ARG A 206 -33.81 4.20 12.85
N ARG A 207 -35.09 3.81 12.96
CA ARG A 207 -36.02 4.40 13.95
C ARG A 207 -35.96 3.73 15.32
N ALA A 208 -35.57 2.46 15.39
CA ALA A 208 -35.40 1.76 16.68
C ALA A 208 -34.26 2.36 17.52
N ARG A 209 -33.18 2.84 16.87
CA ARG A 209 -32.02 3.42 17.56
C ARG A 209 -32.21 4.87 18.03
N CYS A 210 -33.25 5.57 17.56
CA CYS A 210 -33.62 6.91 18.05
C CYS A 210 -34.66 6.87 19.18
N ARG A 211 -35.23 5.70 19.53
CA ARG A 211 -36.10 5.54 20.72
C ARG A 211 -35.35 5.02 21.95
N ALA A 212 -34.11 4.58 21.79
CA ALA A 212 -33.29 4.04 22.87
C ALA A 212 -32.06 4.95 23.09
N GLY A 213 -32.29 6.11 23.72
CA GLY A 213 -31.19 6.96 24.14
C GLY A 213 -31.61 8.37 24.52
N TRP A 214 -32.24 8.53 25.69
CA TRP A 214 -31.94 9.55 26.71
C TRP A 214 -33.16 9.88 27.57
N SER A 215 -33.19 9.32 28.79
CA SER A 215 -33.70 10.03 29.94
C SER A 215 -32.61 10.00 31.01
N ARG A 216 -31.77 11.05 31.03
CA ARG A 216 -31.09 11.44 32.26
C ARG A 216 -32.16 11.93 33.23
N SER A 217 -32.35 11.23 34.34
CA SER A 217 -32.92 11.80 35.55
C SER A 217 -32.00 11.43 36.72
N SER A 218 -31.56 12.49 37.38
CA SER A 218 -30.60 12.55 38.50
C SER A 218 -31.07 11.76 39.73
N PRO A 219 -30.17 11.45 40.68
CA PRO A 219 -30.49 10.67 41.86
C PRO A 219 -31.12 11.57 42.93
N THR A 220 -32.31 11.23 43.40
CA THR A 220 -32.85 11.77 44.66
C THR A 220 -33.61 10.68 45.41
N ALA A 221 -33.24 10.57 46.68
CA ALA A 221 -33.67 9.61 47.68
C ALA A 221 -35.19 9.48 47.86
N THR A 222 -35.70 8.27 48.10
CA THR A 222 -36.61 7.96 49.22
C THR A 222 -36.86 6.44 49.39
N SER A 223 -36.55 5.95 50.60
CA SER A 223 -37.19 4.88 51.39
C SER A 223 -37.80 3.60 50.75
N THR A 224 -37.23 2.45 51.17
CA THR A 224 -37.80 1.13 51.55
C THR A 224 -39.34 1.01 51.81
N PRO A 225 -39.96 -0.21 51.86
CA PRO A 225 -39.37 -1.55 52.05
C PRO A 225 -39.92 -2.72 51.19
N TRP A 226 -39.16 -3.83 51.23
CA TRP A 226 -39.43 -5.16 50.67
C TRP A 226 -40.57 -5.91 51.38
N PRO A 227 -41.38 -6.75 50.68
CA PRO A 227 -42.14 -7.82 51.29
C PRO A 227 -41.35 -9.14 51.33
N ARG A 228 -41.45 -9.81 52.47
CA ARG A 228 -40.76 -11.05 52.87
C ARG A 228 -41.29 -12.29 52.13
N ARG A 229 -40.41 -13.28 51.97
CA ARG A 229 -40.75 -14.68 51.63
C ARG A 229 -41.56 -15.34 52.77
N PRO A 230 -42.50 -16.25 52.48
CA PRO A 230 -42.99 -17.19 53.47
C PRO A 230 -42.15 -18.47 53.47
N SER A 231 -41.86 -18.93 54.69
CA SER A 231 -41.33 -20.24 55.06
C SER A 231 -42.46 -21.21 55.32
N SER A 232 -42.34 -22.43 54.81
CA SER A 232 -42.87 -23.67 55.39
C SER A 232 -42.04 -24.84 54.86
#